data_AF-A0A7V9URH9-F1
#
_entry.id   AF-A0A7V9URH9-F1
#
_cell.length_a   1.000
_cell.length_b   1.000
_cell.length_c   1.000
_cell.angle_alpha   90.00
_cell.angle_beta   90.00
_cell.angle_gamma   90.00
#
_symmetry.space_group_name_H-M   'P 1'
#
loop_
_entity.id
_entity.type
_entity.pdbx_description
1 polymer ?
#
loop_
_entity_poly.entity_id
_entity_poly.type
_entity_poly.pdbx_seq_one_letter_code
_entity_poly.pdbx_strand_id
1 'polypeptide(L)'
;MRKESDAESKPTIPAMPEASQGFWVAWRWWIIPALFALTLSLIFIDPFIGDWDALDYTLASINGRPSSMALGRSAFIFTNHAAWRVGHSLFGLSVENAYLLFKYMVVFQSPLAVIACWTLARDVSASLHTATIAALLVATSPFFVIYSGQVMTEIPSLLLLAVALLLYLRGVRDGRLWLMLLGAATLGAGVNVREPVAFYAPWLIVAPFVCGWTWSRREIGRVALCVVVFLLVALGPFAYLFWSDFEGYRAAWYGWR
;
A
#
# COMPACT_ATOMS: atom_id res chain seq x y z
N MET A 1 -56.70 27.70 3.50
CA MET A 1 -55.77 26.56 3.39
C MET A 1 -54.34 27.10 3.27
N ARG A 2 -53.61 27.16 4.38
CA ARG A 2 -52.18 27.54 4.42
C ARG A 2 -51.37 26.30 4.04
N LYS A 3 -50.51 26.41 3.02
CA LYS A 3 -49.48 25.42 2.71
C LYS A 3 -48.37 25.55 3.77
N GLU A 4 -48.33 24.61 4.70
CA GLU A 4 -47.15 24.36 5.52
C GLU A 4 -46.06 23.81 4.60
N SER A 5 -45.00 24.59 4.47
CA SER A 5 -43.76 24.23 3.79
C SER A 5 -42.93 23.50 4.83
N ASP A 6 -43.05 22.17 4.85
CA ASP A 6 -42.17 21.31 5.63
C ASP A 6 -40.74 21.47 5.13
N ALA A 7 -39.98 22.25 5.90
CA ALA A 7 -38.55 22.38 5.73
C ALA A 7 -37.92 21.03 6.08
N GLU A 8 -37.54 20.29 5.04
CA GLU A 8 -36.72 19.09 5.10
C GLU A 8 -35.47 19.38 5.95
N SER A 9 -35.50 18.96 7.22
CA SER A 9 -34.35 19.04 8.11
C SER A 9 -33.31 18.07 7.58
N LYS A 10 -32.28 18.58 6.88
CA LYS A 10 -31.10 17.79 6.51
C LYS A 10 -30.58 17.09 7.77
N PRO A 11 -30.35 15.76 7.74
CA PRO A 11 -29.75 15.07 8.87
C PRO A 11 -28.38 15.68 9.14
N THR A 12 -28.28 16.41 10.25
CA THR A 12 -27.03 16.96 10.77
C THR A 12 -26.21 15.78 11.26
N ILE A 13 -25.18 15.42 10.48
CA ILE A 13 -24.17 14.45 10.91
C ILE A 13 -23.61 14.95 12.24
N PRO A 14 -23.61 14.15 13.32
CA PRO A 14 -23.05 14.57 14.60
C PRO A 14 -21.60 14.99 14.37
N ALA A 15 -21.30 16.24 14.69
CA ALA A 15 -19.94 16.76 14.66
C ALA A 15 -19.09 15.91 15.61
N MET A 16 -18.13 15.16 15.06
CA MET A 16 -17.18 14.40 15.87
C MET A 16 -16.40 15.38 16.77
N PRO A 17 -16.32 15.11 18.08
CA PRO A 17 -15.64 15.99 19.01
C PRO A 17 -14.11 15.90 18.86
N GLU A 18 -13.49 17.03 19.22
CA GLU A 18 -12.06 17.37 19.21
C GLU A 18 -11.42 17.67 17.85
N ALA A 19 -11.02 18.93 17.71
CA ALA A 19 -10.18 19.43 16.64
C ALA A 19 -8.96 18.53 16.48
N SER A 20 -8.99 17.72 15.41
CA SER A 20 -7.95 16.76 15.08
C SER A 20 -6.59 17.44 15.12
N GLN A 21 -5.75 17.07 16.08
CA GLN A 21 -4.37 17.55 16.09
C GLN A 21 -3.73 17.21 14.73
N GLY A 22 -3.11 18.22 14.10
CA GLY A 22 -2.43 18.04 12.82
C GLY A 22 -1.44 16.88 12.88
N PHE A 23 -1.21 16.20 11.76
CA PHE A 23 -0.31 15.03 11.68
C PHE A 23 1.04 15.25 12.38
N TRP A 24 1.63 16.43 12.17
CA TRP A 24 2.88 16.85 12.77
C TRP A 24 2.79 17.15 14.26
N VAL A 25 1.63 17.58 14.77
CA VAL A 25 1.41 17.79 16.20
C VAL A 25 1.30 16.44 16.92
N ALA A 26 0.70 15.45 16.26
CA ALA A 26 0.55 14.10 16.78
C ALA A 26 1.80 13.22 16.64
N TRP A 27 2.97 13.78 16.32
CA TRP A 27 4.18 13.00 16.04
C TRP A 27 4.58 12.03 17.14
N ARG A 28 4.40 12.43 18.41
CA ARG A 28 4.69 11.60 19.57
C ARG A 28 3.87 10.31 19.62
N TRP A 29 2.70 10.29 18.98
CA TRP A 29 1.77 9.16 19.01
C TRP A 29 2.09 8.10 17.96
N TRP A 30 2.64 8.50 16.81
CA TRP A 30 3.03 7.57 15.74
C TRP A 30 4.52 7.25 15.73
N ILE A 31 5.38 8.09 16.30
CA ILE A 31 6.83 7.85 16.33
C ILE A 31 7.17 6.64 17.19
N ILE A 32 6.46 6.44 18.31
CA ILE A 32 6.69 5.31 19.22
C ILE A 32 6.49 3.97 18.49
N PRO A 33 5.31 3.66 17.92
CA PRO A 33 5.13 2.40 17.20
C PRO A 33 6.06 2.27 15.97
N ALA A 34 6.38 3.37 15.28
CA ALA A 34 7.30 3.35 14.16
C ALA A 34 8.74 2.99 14.59
N LEU A 35 9.22 3.54 15.71
CA LEU A 35 10.54 3.20 16.26
C LEU A 35 10.57 1.76 16.77
N PHE A 36 9.48 1.27 17.38
CA PHE A 36 9.36 -0.14 17.74
C PHE A 36 9.48 -1.05 16.52
N ALA A 37 8.75 -0.72 15.44
CA ALA A 37 8.83 -1.46 14.19
C ALA A 37 10.27 -1.49 13.66
N LEU A 38 10.91 -0.33 13.51
CA LEU A 38 12.30 -0.23 13.05
C LEU A 38 13.27 -1.03 13.93
N THR A 39 13.14 -0.90 15.26
CA THR A 39 14.02 -1.58 16.22
C THR A 39 13.87 -3.09 16.11
N LEU A 40 12.63 -3.60 16.06
CA LEU A 40 12.36 -5.03 15.91
C LEU A 40 12.85 -5.55 14.54
N SER A 41 12.64 -4.80 13.47
CA SER A 41 13.15 -5.15 12.13
C SER A 41 14.68 -5.27 12.11
N LEU A 42 15.39 -4.40 12.83
CA LEU A 42 16.86 -4.44 12.93
C LEU A 42 17.37 -5.55 13.86
N ILE A 43 16.66 -5.85 14.96
CA ILE A 43 17.05 -6.92 15.89
C ILE A 43 16.88 -8.30 15.25
N PHE A 44 15.78 -8.49 14.51
CA PHE A 44 15.41 -9.77 13.90
C PHE A 44 15.79 -9.88 12.42
N ILE A 45 16.66 -8.99 11.93
CA ILE A 45 17.19 -9.08 10.57
C ILE A 45 18.10 -10.31 10.47
N ASP A 46 17.77 -11.24 9.58
CA ASP A 46 18.66 -12.36 9.28
C ASP A 46 19.82 -11.84 8.40
N PRO A 47 21.10 -12.11 8.73
CA PRO A 47 22.22 -11.74 7.86
C PRO A 47 22.24 -12.51 6.52
N PHE A 48 21.53 -13.65 6.43
CA PHE A 48 21.52 -14.52 5.27
C PHE A 48 20.24 -14.39 4.43
N ILE A 49 20.30 -14.92 3.21
CA ILE A 49 19.14 -15.08 2.33
C ILE A 49 18.44 -16.42 2.66
N GLY A 50 17.80 -16.45 3.83
CA GLY A 50 17.19 -17.66 4.37
C GLY A 50 15.80 -17.98 3.83
N ASP A 51 15.09 -16.98 3.30
CA ASP A 51 13.70 -17.16 2.87
C ASP A 51 13.57 -17.65 1.43
N TRP A 52 12.58 -18.51 1.21
CA TRP A 52 12.39 -19.26 -0.04
C TRP A 52 12.25 -18.39 -1.30
N ASP A 53 11.66 -17.20 -1.20
CA ASP A 53 11.31 -16.32 -2.32
C ASP A 53 12.34 -15.19 -2.43
N ALA A 54 13.06 -14.90 -1.34
CA ALA A 54 14.00 -13.79 -1.28
C ALA A 54 15.12 -13.97 -2.31
N LEU A 55 15.58 -15.21 -2.51
CA LEU A 55 16.58 -15.54 -3.53
C LEU A 55 16.05 -15.27 -4.94
N ASP A 56 14.87 -15.79 -5.26
CA ASP A 56 14.25 -15.60 -6.58
C ASP A 56 13.98 -14.13 -6.87
N TYR A 57 13.43 -13.39 -5.90
CA TYR A 57 13.21 -11.96 -6.04
C TYR A 57 14.51 -11.18 -6.21
N THR A 58 15.57 -11.57 -5.49
CA THR A 58 16.88 -10.93 -5.61
C THR A 58 17.46 -11.16 -7.00
N LEU A 59 17.47 -12.40 -7.49
CA LEU A 59 17.98 -12.74 -8.82
C LEU A 59 17.17 -12.07 -9.93
N ALA A 60 15.85 -12.09 -9.83
CA ALA A 60 14.95 -11.40 -10.76
C ALA A 60 15.22 -9.88 -10.77
N SER A 61 15.37 -9.26 -9.59
CA SER A 61 15.66 -7.83 -9.45
C SER A 61 17.04 -7.44 -9.98
N ILE A 62 18.08 -8.25 -9.75
CA ILE A 62 19.42 -7.98 -10.31
C ILE A 62 19.38 -8.03 -11.84
N ASN A 63 18.73 -9.07 -12.38
CA ASN A 63 18.65 -9.29 -13.83
C ASN A 63 17.63 -8.38 -14.54
N GLY A 64 16.79 -7.65 -13.80
CA GLY A 64 15.71 -6.83 -14.37
C GLY A 64 14.64 -7.68 -15.07
N ARG A 65 14.45 -8.91 -14.61
CA ARG A 65 13.50 -9.87 -15.18
C ARG A 65 12.27 -9.97 -14.31
N PRO A 66 11.07 -10.09 -14.90
CA PRO A 66 9.86 -10.35 -14.13
C PRO A 66 9.94 -11.69 -13.37
N SER A 67 9.27 -11.75 -12.21
CA SER A 67 9.07 -13.00 -11.47
C SER A 67 8.11 -13.92 -12.24
N SER A 68 8.23 -15.24 -12.06
CA SER A 68 7.36 -16.22 -12.70
C SER A 68 5.92 -16.26 -12.14
N MET A 69 5.57 -15.48 -11.12
CA MET A 69 4.19 -15.35 -10.63
C MET A 69 3.35 -14.43 -11.55
N ALA A 70 2.05 -14.72 -11.71
CA ALA A 70 1.20 -14.13 -12.75
C ALA A 70 0.95 -12.66 -12.47
N LEU A 71 0.23 -12.44 -11.39
CA LEU A 71 -0.16 -11.14 -10.91
C LEU A 71 0.75 -10.88 -9.73
N GLY A 72 1.17 -9.64 -9.54
CA GLY A 72 2.06 -9.32 -8.42
C GLY A 72 3.54 -9.47 -8.71
N ARG A 73 4.33 -8.99 -7.75
CA ARG A 73 5.79 -8.87 -7.79
C ARG A 73 6.38 -7.92 -8.83
N SER A 74 5.77 -7.64 -9.99
CA SER A 74 6.39 -6.78 -11.01
C SER A 74 6.84 -5.43 -10.44
N ALA A 75 5.98 -4.72 -9.71
CA ALA A 75 6.35 -3.44 -9.11
C ALA A 75 7.45 -3.59 -8.06
N PHE A 76 7.42 -4.66 -7.27
CA PHE A 76 8.47 -4.96 -6.28
C PHE A 76 9.82 -5.22 -6.95
N ILE A 77 9.85 -6.11 -7.94
CA ILE A 77 11.05 -6.49 -8.69
C ILE A 77 11.66 -5.31 -9.43
N PHE A 78 10.86 -4.54 -10.18
CA PHE A 78 11.40 -3.41 -10.94
C PHE A 78 11.81 -2.24 -10.05
N THR A 79 11.16 -2.03 -8.90
CA THR A 79 11.61 -1.03 -7.91
C THR A 79 12.97 -1.43 -7.32
N ASN A 80 13.13 -2.70 -6.95
CA ASN A 80 14.41 -3.24 -6.47
C ASN A 80 15.46 -3.19 -7.57
N HIS A 81 15.13 -3.53 -8.83
CA HIS A 81 16.05 -3.40 -9.96
C HIS A 81 16.55 -1.97 -10.13
N ALA A 82 15.65 -0.98 -10.08
CA ALA A 82 16.02 0.43 -10.17
C ALA A 82 16.96 0.83 -9.02
N ALA A 83 16.62 0.45 -7.79
CA ALA A 83 17.46 0.72 -6.62
C ALA A 83 18.85 0.06 -6.74
N TRP A 84 18.91 -1.18 -7.22
CA TRP A 84 20.15 -1.90 -7.52
C TRP A 84 20.99 -1.17 -8.56
N ARG A 85 20.41 -0.77 -9.70
CA ARG A 85 21.12 -0.03 -10.75
C ARG A 85 21.71 1.28 -10.24
N VAL A 86 20.97 2.01 -9.41
CA VAL A 86 21.46 3.23 -8.76
C VAL A 86 22.57 2.91 -7.76
N GLY A 87 22.37 1.91 -6.90
CA GLY A 87 23.34 1.47 -5.91
C GLY A 87 24.68 1.04 -6.53
N HIS A 88 24.59 0.22 -7.58
CA HIS A 88 25.73 -0.29 -8.31
C HIS A 88 26.48 0.83 -9.06
N SER A 89 25.75 1.72 -9.75
CA SER A 89 26.37 2.79 -10.54
C SER A 89 26.97 3.92 -9.70
N LEU A 90 26.34 4.30 -8.59
CA LEU A 90 26.81 5.43 -7.77
C LEU A 90 27.77 5.02 -6.66
N PHE A 91 27.60 3.82 -6.08
CA PHE A 91 28.35 3.40 -4.89
C PHE A 91 29.22 2.16 -5.13
N GLY A 92 29.23 1.60 -6.35
CA GLY A 92 30.00 0.39 -6.66
C GLY A 92 29.52 -0.84 -5.88
N LEU A 93 28.24 -0.87 -5.48
CA LEU A 93 27.67 -1.98 -4.73
C LEU A 93 27.86 -3.29 -5.51
N SER A 94 28.46 -4.30 -4.89
CA SER A 94 28.69 -5.60 -5.55
C SER A 94 27.41 -6.42 -5.67
N VAL A 95 27.36 -7.35 -6.64
CA VAL A 95 26.17 -8.17 -6.92
C VAL A 95 25.81 -9.02 -5.70
N GLU A 96 26.82 -9.51 -4.99
CA GLU A 96 26.69 -10.31 -3.77
C GLU A 96 26.03 -9.53 -2.64
N ASN A 97 26.08 -8.19 -2.67
CA ASN A 97 25.48 -7.33 -1.66
C ASN A 97 24.12 -6.74 -2.08
N ALA A 98 23.62 -7.06 -3.28
CA ALA A 98 22.33 -6.56 -3.75
C ALA A 98 21.16 -6.98 -2.84
N TYR A 99 21.21 -8.20 -2.29
CA TYR A 99 20.18 -8.68 -1.37
C TYR A 99 20.11 -7.83 -0.10
N LEU A 100 21.24 -7.35 0.42
CA LEU A 100 21.30 -6.48 1.60
C LEU A 100 20.61 -5.15 1.30
N LEU A 101 20.85 -4.56 0.12
CA LEU A 101 20.16 -3.34 -0.30
C LEU A 101 18.65 -3.53 -0.27
N PHE A 102 18.14 -4.60 -0.89
CA PHE A 102 16.70 -4.86 -0.93
C PHE A 102 16.12 -5.11 0.47
N LYS A 103 16.88 -5.80 1.32
CA LYS A 103 16.51 -6.07 2.71
C LYS A 103 16.38 -4.77 3.50
N TYR A 104 17.38 -3.88 3.41
CA TYR A 104 17.33 -2.59 4.09
C TYR A 104 16.29 -1.63 3.51
N MET A 105 15.93 -1.75 2.23
CA MET A 105 14.78 -1.04 1.67
C MET A 105 13.48 -1.47 2.36
N VAL A 106 13.28 -2.77 2.61
CA VAL A 106 12.10 -3.27 3.34
C VAL A 106 12.12 -2.80 4.79
N VAL A 107 13.27 -2.88 5.48
CA VAL A 107 13.44 -2.35 6.84
C VAL A 107 13.09 -0.87 6.92
N PHE A 108 13.47 -0.07 5.92
CA PHE A 108 13.11 1.34 5.84
C PHE A 108 11.62 1.57 5.61
N GLN A 109 10.96 0.68 4.86
CA GLN A 109 9.51 0.74 4.63
C GLN A 109 8.69 0.33 5.86
N SER A 110 9.23 -0.49 6.76
CA SER A 110 8.54 -0.95 7.97
C SER A 110 7.98 0.17 8.86
N PRO A 111 8.78 1.16 9.30
CA PRO A 111 8.23 2.29 10.07
C PRO A 111 7.21 3.10 9.26
N LEU A 112 7.41 3.25 7.94
CA LEU A 112 6.46 3.96 7.08
C LEU A 112 5.11 3.24 7.00
N ALA A 113 5.13 1.91 6.89
CA ALA A 113 3.94 1.07 6.88
C ALA A 113 3.14 1.27 8.18
N VAL A 114 3.83 1.27 9.32
CA VAL A 114 3.22 1.49 10.64
C VAL A 114 2.65 2.90 10.79
N ILE A 115 3.34 3.93 10.29
CA ILE A 115 2.82 5.32 10.26
C ILE A 115 1.57 5.40 9.37
N ALA A 116 1.57 4.74 8.21
CA ALA A 116 0.41 4.70 7.32
C ALA A 116 -0.78 3.99 7.99
N CYS A 117 -0.56 2.83 8.62
CA CYS A 117 -1.57 2.11 9.40
C CYS A 117 -2.11 2.96 10.56
N TRP A 118 -1.22 3.64 11.31
CA TRP A 118 -1.61 4.56 12.37
C TRP A 118 -2.51 5.69 11.83
N THR A 119 -2.11 6.30 10.71
CA THR A 119 -2.86 7.42 10.13
C THR A 119 -4.23 6.97 9.64
N LEU A 120 -4.30 5.80 9.00
CA LEU A 120 -5.56 5.18 8.59
C LEU A 120 -6.46 4.87 9.80
N ALA A 121 -5.92 4.23 10.83
CA ALA A 121 -6.66 3.89 12.05
C ALA A 121 -7.18 5.15 12.76
N ARG A 122 -6.38 6.23 12.78
CA ARG A 122 -6.79 7.52 13.32
C ARG A 122 -7.93 8.13 12.52
N ASP A 123 -7.84 8.14 11.19
CA ASP A 123 -8.86 8.72 10.35
C ASP A 123 -10.17 7.92 10.40
N VAL A 124 -10.12 6.60 10.64
CA VAL A 124 -11.31 5.76 10.81
C VAL A 124 -11.92 5.90 12.22
N SER A 125 -11.11 5.87 13.27
CA SER A 125 -11.58 5.86 14.67
C SER A 125 -11.77 7.23 15.30
N ALA A 126 -11.23 8.29 14.67
CA ALA A 126 -11.10 9.63 15.26
C ALA A 126 -10.39 9.67 16.62
N SER A 127 -9.61 8.64 16.97
CA SER A 127 -8.96 8.49 18.29
C SER A 127 -7.46 8.26 18.14
N LEU A 128 -6.66 9.12 18.80
CA LEU A 128 -5.20 8.96 18.86
C LEU A 128 -4.81 7.67 19.60
N HIS A 129 -5.50 7.35 20.69
CA HIS A 129 -5.23 6.16 21.49
C HIS A 129 -5.50 4.88 20.71
N THR A 130 -6.67 4.80 20.05
CA THR A 130 -7.04 3.64 19.23
C THR A 130 -6.06 3.46 18.08
N ALA A 131 -5.65 4.54 17.43
CA ALA A 131 -4.66 4.51 16.36
C ALA A 131 -3.28 4.02 16.83
N THR A 132 -2.81 4.53 17.97
CA THR A 132 -1.51 4.12 18.54
C THR A 132 -1.52 2.66 18.99
N ILE A 133 -2.60 2.20 19.63
CA ILE A 133 -2.75 0.78 20.01
C ILE A 133 -2.77 -0.10 18.75
N ALA A 134 -3.55 0.26 17.73
CA ALA A 134 -3.61 -0.49 16.48
C ALA A 134 -2.23 -0.56 15.80
N ALA A 135 -1.51 0.56 15.73
CA ALA A 135 -0.17 0.62 15.16
C ALA A 135 0.86 -0.19 15.96
N LEU A 136 0.77 -0.19 17.29
CA LEU A 136 1.61 -1.03 18.15
C LEU A 136 1.33 -2.52 17.92
N LEU A 137 0.06 -2.93 17.85
CA LEU A 137 -0.32 -4.31 17.57
C LEU A 137 0.19 -4.79 16.21
N VAL A 138 0.19 -3.90 15.20
CA VAL A 138 0.80 -4.20 13.89
C VAL A 138 2.32 -4.32 14.05
N ALA A 139 2.98 -3.34 14.67
CA ALA A 139 4.44 -3.30 14.82
C ALA A 139 5.01 -4.49 15.63
N THR A 140 4.26 -4.99 16.61
CA THR A 140 4.67 -6.13 17.46
C THR A 140 4.09 -7.47 17.01
N SER A 141 3.32 -7.50 15.91
CA SER A 141 2.81 -8.74 15.34
C SER A 141 3.98 -9.63 14.89
N PRO A 142 4.03 -10.92 15.27
CA PRO A 142 5.08 -11.83 14.84
C PRO A 142 5.23 -11.88 13.32
N PHE A 143 4.12 -11.87 12.57
CA PHE A 143 4.15 -11.84 11.11
C PHE A 143 4.79 -10.56 10.57
N PHE A 144 4.46 -9.41 11.15
CA PHE A 144 5.08 -8.15 10.72
C PHE A 144 6.58 -8.18 10.98
N VAL A 145 7.01 -8.59 12.18
CA VAL A 145 8.43 -8.64 12.56
C VAL A 145 9.20 -9.57 11.63
N ILE A 146 8.72 -10.80 11.41
CA ILE A 146 9.37 -11.80 10.55
C ILE A 146 9.61 -11.24 9.14
N TYR A 147 8.61 -10.59 8.53
CA TYR A 147 8.74 -10.09 7.16
C TYR A 147 9.43 -8.73 7.05
N SER A 148 9.56 -7.99 8.15
CA SER A 148 10.13 -6.63 8.15
C SER A 148 11.63 -6.54 7.95
N GLY A 149 12.34 -7.65 8.17
CA GLY A 149 13.78 -7.77 7.93
C GLY A 149 14.13 -8.62 6.70
N GLN A 150 13.19 -8.83 5.79
CA GLN A 150 13.35 -9.79 4.69
C GLN A 150 13.04 -9.18 3.34
N VAL A 151 13.63 -9.73 2.27
CA VAL A 151 13.36 -9.31 0.88
C VAL A 151 12.03 -9.90 0.43
N MET A 152 10.97 -9.39 1.04
CA MET A 152 9.62 -9.90 0.96
C MET A 152 8.65 -8.76 0.67
N THR A 153 7.50 -9.11 0.13
CA THR A 153 6.53 -8.14 -0.40
C THR A 153 5.49 -7.70 0.62
N GLU A 154 5.42 -8.39 1.75
CA GLU A 154 4.42 -8.25 2.79
C GLU A 154 4.41 -6.83 3.33
N ILE A 155 5.57 -6.32 3.77
CA ILE A 155 5.69 -4.95 4.26
C ILE A 155 5.46 -3.90 3.17
N PRO A 156 6.11 -3.97 1.98
CA PRO A 156 5.82 -3.05 0.89
C PRO A 156 4.32 -3.03 0.50
N SER A 157 3.67 -4.20 0.45
CA SER A 157 2.26 -4.31 0.12
C SER A 157 1.35 -3.72 1.21
N LEU A 158 1.68 -3.93 2.48
CA LEU A 158 0.96 -3.34 3.61
C LEU A 158 1.07 -1.81 3.59
N LEU A 159 2.25 -1.26 3.32
CA LEU A 159 2.47 0.17 3.15
C LEU A 159 1.60 0.73 2.03
N LEU A 160 1.68 0.15 0.82
CA LEU A 160 0.88 0.61 -0.32
C LEU A 160 -0.62 0.47 -0.07
N LEU A 161 -1.06 -0.63 0.54
CA LEU A 161 -2.45 -0.83 0.90
C LEU A 161 -2.93 0.24 1.88
N ALA A 162 -2.22 0.46 2.99
CA ALA A 162 -2.61 1.45 3.99
C ALA A 162 -2.67 2.87 3.40
N VAL A 163 -1.68 3.24 2.57
CA VAL A 163 -1.66 4.53 1.85
C VAL A 163 -2.81 4.63 0.86
N ALA A 164 -3.08 3.58 0.08
CA ALA A 164 -4.17 3.56 -0.90
C ALA A 164 -5.54 3.77 -0.23
N LEU A 165 -5.81 3.02 0.85
CA LEU A 165 -7.05 3.15 1.63
C LEU A 165 -7.18 4.54 2.25
N LEU A 166 -6.08 5.09 2.79
CA LEU A 166 -6.05 6.42 3.39
C LEU A 166 -6.35 7.52 2.36
N LEU A 167 -5.66 7.51 1.22
CA LEU A 167 -5.86 8.49 0.15
C LEU A 167 -7.27 8.42 -0.41
N TYR A 168 -7.78 7.21 -0.62
CA TYR A 168 -9.14 7.01 -1.13
C TYR A 168 -10.19 7.51 -0.12
N LEU A 169 -10.06 7.13 1.15
CA LEU A 169 -10.98 7.57 2.21
C LEU A 169 -11.02 9.10 2.34
N ARG A 170 -9.86 9.75 2.33
CA ARG A 170 -9.78 11.22 2.35
C ARG A 170 -10.37 11.84 1.10
N GLY A 171 -10.10 11.27 -0.08
CA GLY A 171 -10.68 11.72 -1.34
C GLY A 171 -12.21 11.65 -1.35
N VAL A 172 -12.78 10.58 -0.79
CA VAL A 172 -14.23 10.43 -0.63
C VAL A 172 -14.80 11.45 0.35
N ARG A 173 -14.19 11.60 1.53
CA ARG A 173 -14.65 12.56 2.57
C ARG A 173 -14.59 14.01 2.11
N ASP A 174 -13.50 14.39 1.43
CA ASP A 174 -13.29 15.76 0.95
C ASP A 174 -13.94 16.02 -0.42
N GLY A 175 -14.52 15.01 -1.06
CA GLY A 175 -15.06 15.11 -2.42
C GLY A 175 -14.02 15.38 -3.51
N ARG A 176 -12.74 15.08 -3.25
CA ARG A 176 -11.58 15.36 -4.11
C ARG A 176 -11.27 14.17 -5.01
N LEU A 177 -11.72 14.24 -6.27
CA LEU A 177 -11.55 13.16 -7.25
C LEU A 177 -10.08 12.73 -7.44
N TRP A 178 -9.13 13.67 -7.50
CA TRP A 178 -7.72 13.32 -7.73
C TRP A 178 -7.14 12.44 -6.60
N LEU A 179 -7.55 12.64 -5.35
CA LEU A 179 -7.16 11.78 -4.22
C LEU A 179 -7.75 10.39 -4.35
N MET A 180 -9.00 10.29 -4.81
CA MET A 180 -9.64 9.01 -5.09
C MET A 180 -8.91 8.25 -6.21
N LEU A 181 -8.58 8.94 -7.30
CA LEU A 181 -7.82 8.36 -8.42
C LEU A 181 -6.43 7.92 -7.98
N LEU A 182 -5.73 8.74 -7.19
CA LEU A 182 -4.43 8.39 -6.64
C LEU A 182 -4.54 7.18 -5.72
N GLY A 183 -5.51 7.13 -4.81
CA GLY A 183 -5.76 5.97 -3.96
C GLY A 183 -6.07 4.70 -4.74
N ALA A 184 -6.89 4.79 -5.79
CA ALA A 184 -7.21 3.66 -6.66
C ALA A 184 -6.00 3.18 -7.48
N ALA A 185 -5.19 4.11 -7.99
CA ALA A 185 -3.94 3.80 -8.68
C ALA A 185 -2.93 3.14 -7.73
N THR A 186 -2.75 3.67 -6.52
CA THR A 186 -1.88 3.08 -5.49
C THR A 186 -2.36 1.69 -5.08
N LEU A 187 -3.69 1.47 -4.98
CA LEU A 187 -4.24 0.13 -4.71
C LEU A 187 -3.89 -0.85 -5.83
N GLY A 188 -4.04 -0.43 -7.09
CA GLY A 188 -3.66 -1.24 -8.25
C GLY A 188 -2.15 -1.51 -8.32
N ALA A 189 -1.32 -0.53 -7.97
CA ALA A 189 0.12 -0.72 -7.84
C ALA A 189 0.46 -1.71 -6.72
N GLY A 190 -0.31 -1.71 -5.63
CA GLY A 190 -0.21 -2.69 -4.56
C GLY A 190 -0.47 -4.13 -5.02
N VAL A 191 -1.40 -4.34 -5.96
CA VAL A 191 -1.60 -5.67 -6.60
C VAL A 191 -0.34 -6.13 -7.32
N ASN A 192 0.40 -5.23 -7.96
CA ASN A 192 1.68 -5.52 -8.63
C ASN A 192 2.85 -5.70 -7.65
N VAL A 193 2.65 -5.43 -6.37
CA VAL A 193 3.57 -5.84 -5.31
C VAL A 193 3.13 -7.20 -4.77
N ARG A 194 1.85 -7.35 -4.40
CA ARG A 194 1.26 -8.59 -3.86
C ARG A 194 -0.23 -8.69 -4.22
N GLU A 195 -0.63 -9.82 -4.77
CA GLU A 195 -1.96 -10.13 -5.30
C GLU A 195 -3.10 -10.00 -4.30
N PRO A 196 -2.97 -10.42 -3.02
CA PRO A 196 -4.05 -10.31 -2.04
C PRO A 196 -4.48 -8.86 -1.76
N VAL A 197 -3.70 -7.85 -2.16
CA VAL A 197 -4.15 -6.45 -2.12
C VAL A 197 -5.43 -6.25 -2.94
N ALA A 198 -5.63 -7.04 -4.01
CA ALA A 198 -6.84 -6.99 -4.84
C ALA A 198 -8.12 -7.31 -4.06
N PHE A 199 -8.04 -8.07 -2.95
CA PHE A 199 -9.20 -8.33 -2.09
C PHE A 199 -9.77 -7.07 -1.44
N TYR A 200 -9.01 -5.98 -1.41
CA TYR A 200 -9.46 -4.68 -0.91
C TYR A 200 -10.09 -3.79 -2.00
N ALA A 201 -10.15 -4.23 -3.26
CA ALA A 201 -10.82 -3.49 -4.34
C ALA A 201 -12.31 -3.15 -4.06
N PRO A 202 -13.11 -3.99 -3.37
CA PRO A 202 -14.48 -3.61 -2.99
C PRO A 202 -14.56 -2.32 -2.17
N TRP A 203 -13.49 -1.94 -1.47
CA TRP A 203 -13.43 -0.67 -0.74
C TRP A 203 -13.65 0.55 -1.65
N LEU A 204 -13.26 0.49 -2.93
CA LEU A 204 -13.50 1.57 -3.89
C LEU A 204 -15.00 1.87 -4.05
N ILE A 205 -15.84 0.85 -3.89
CA ILE A 205 -17.29 0.94 -4.00
C ILE A 205 -17.91 1.22 -2.62
N VAL A 206 -17.43 0.57 -1.56
CA VAL A 206 -18.02 0.64 -0.22
C VAL A 206 -17.74 1.96 0.50
N ALA A 207 -16.54 2.54 0.36
CA ALA A 207 -16.15 3.73 1.11
C ALA A 207 -17.07 4.96 0.90
N PRO A 208 -17.55 5.27 -0.33
CA PRO A 208 -18.58 6.28 -0.55
C PRO A 208 -19.83 6.09 0.31
N PHE A 209 -20.36 4.86 0.41
CA PHE A 209 -21.56 4.58 1.20
C PHE A 209 -21.33 4.78 2.69
N VAL A 210 -20.17 4.34 3.20
CA VAL A 210 -19.78 4.57 4.59
C VAL A 210 -19.64 6.06 4.90
N CYS A 211 -19.27 6.87 3.90
CA CYS A 211 -19.17 8.33 4.03
C CYS A 211 -20.48 9.08 3.72
N GLY A 212 -21.60 8.38 3.54
CA GLY A 212 -22.92 9.00 3.35
C GLY A 212 -23.15 9.62 1.97
N TRP A 213 -22.40 9.20 0.95
CA TRP A 213 -22.64 9.62 -0.44
C TRP A 213 -24.02 9.18 -0.94
N THR A 214 -24.62 9.99 -1.82
CA THR A 214 -25.92 9.69 -2.43
C THR A 214 -25.70 9.06 -3.81
N TRP A 215 -26.60 8.20 -4.28
CA TRP A 215 -26.46 7.59 -5.62
C TRP A 215 -26.76 8.59 -6.76
N SER A 216 -25.97 9.67 -6.86
CA SER A 216 -26.04 10.60 -7.98
C SER A 216 -25.23 10.07 -9.16
N ARG A 217 -25.66 10.36 -10.40
CA ARG A 217 -24.92 9.97 -11.62
C ARG A 217 -23.46 10.41 -11.61
N ARG A 218 -23.18 11.55 -10.97
CA ARG A 218 -21.82 12.10 -10.82
C ARG A 218 -20.96 11.23 -9.90
N GLU A 219 -21.51 10.79 -8.77
CA GLU A 219 -20.81 9.96 -7.80
C GLU A 219 -20.52 8.57 -8.37
N ILE A 220 -21.50 7.97 -9.08
CA ILE A 220 -21.32 6.72 -9.83
C ILE A 220 -20.18 6.86 -10.85
N GLY A 221 -20.17 7.95 -11.63
CA GLY A 221 -19.11 8.21 -12.62
C GLY A 221 -17.71 8.32 -12.00
N ARG A 222 -17.60 8.92 -10.81
CA ARG A 222 -16.31 9.01 -10.08
C ARG A 222 -15.83 7.64 -9.61
N VAL A 223 -16.71 6.83 -9.04
CA VAL A 223 -16.38 5.47 -8.59
C VAL A 223 -16.00 4.60 -9.79
N ALA A 224 -16.77 4.65 -10.87
CA ALA A 224 -16.47 3.91 -12.11
C ALA A 224 -15.10 4.28 -12.66
N LEU A 225 -14.75 5.58 -12.70
CA LEU A 225 -13.43 6.03 -13.13
C LEU A 225 -12.31 5.49 -12.22
N CYS A 226 -12.53 5.47 -10.89
CA CYS A 226 -11.56 4.91 -9.95
C CYS A 226 -11.37 3.39 -10.16
N VAL A 227 -12.44 2.65 -10.42
CA VAL A 227 -12.37 1.21 -10.75
C VAL A 227 -11.60 0.98 -12.04
N VAL A 228 -11.84 1.78 -13.09
CA VAL A 228 -11.08 1.70 -14.34
C VAL A 228 -9.60 1.97 -14.10
N VAL A 229 -9.26 3.03 -13.36
CA VAL A 229 -7.87 3.34 -13.01
C VAL A 229 -7.22 2.21 -12.21
N PHE A 230 -7.92 1.65 -11.22
CA PHE A 230 -7.46 0.49 -10.48
C PHE A 230 -7.15 -0.69 -11.40
N LEU A 231 -8.08 -1.06 -12.29
CA LEU A 231 -7.90 -2.18 -13.21
C LEU A 231 -6.74 -1.95 -14.19
N LEU A 232 -6.61 -0.75 -14.73
CA LEU A 232 -5.51 -0.39 -15.63
C LEU A 232 -4.16 -0.51 -14.93
N VAL A 233 -4.04 -0.04 -13.68
CA VAL A 233 -2.77 -0.13 -12.95
C VAL A 233 -2.52 -1.56 -12.45
N ALA A 234 -3.55 -2.28 -12.00
CA ALA A 234 -3.41 -3.65 -11.49
C ALA A 234 -3.05 -4.64 -12.60
N LEU A 235 -3.69 -4.56 -13.77
CA LEU A 235 -3.54 -5.53 -14.86
C LEU A 235 -2.60 -5.04 -15.97
N GLY A 236 -2.38 -3.72 -16.09
CA GLY A 236 -1.59 -3.13 -17.17
C GLY A 236 -0.15 -3.63 -17.24
N PRO A 237 0.62 -3.64 -16.14
CA PRO A 237 2.00 -4.15 -16.16
C PRO A 237 2.07 -5.61 -16.60
N PHE A 238 1.20 -6.47 -16.05
CA PHE A 238 1.10 -7.86 -16.47
C PHE A 238 0.77 -7.99 -17.96
N ALA A 239 -0.29 -7.32 -18.43
CA ALA A 239 -0.71 -7.36 -19.82
C ALA A 239 0.40 -6.89 -20.76
N TYR A 240 1.12 -5.84 -20.39
CA TYR A 240 2.27 -5.33 -21.14
C TYR A 240 3.41 -6.35 -21.19
N LEU A 241 3.85 -6.90 -20.05
CA LEU A 241 4.94 -7.87 -19.97
C LEU A 241 4.60 -9.15 -20.74
N PHE A 242 3.37 -9.63 -20.60
CA PHE A 242 2.88 -10.83 -21.27
C PHE A 242 2.77 -10.65 -22.78
N TRP A 243 2.22 -9.51 -23.23
CA TRP A 243 2.05 -9.23 -24.65
C TRP A 243 3.37 -8.95 -25.36
N SER A 244 4.25 -8.17 -24.73
CA SER A 244 5.56 -7.81 -25.29
C SER A 244 6.59 -8.94 -25.23
N ASP A 245 6.33 -9.99 -24.43
CA ASP A 245 7.26 -11.07 -24.16
C ASP A 245 8.63 -10.59 -23.66
N PHE A 246 8.60 -9.52 -22.87
CA PHE A 246 9.80 -8.87 -22.37
C PHE A 246 10.70 -9.87 -21.63
N GLU A 247 11.96 -10.02 -22.07
CA GLU A 247 12.94 -10.97 -21.51
C GLU A 247 12.44 -12.43 -21.45
N GLY A 248 11.55 -12.84 -22.36
CA GLY A 248 11.02 -14.21 -22.39
C GLY A 248 10.00 -14.49 -21.28
N TYR A 249 9.28 -13.46 -20.82
CA TYR A 249 8.29 -13.58 -19.75
C TYR A 249 7.23 -14.65 -20.03
N ARG A 250 6.79 -14.85 -21.27
CA ARG A 250 5.82 -15.91 -21.58
C ARG A 250 6.40 -17.29 -21.34
N ALA A 251 7.67 -17.51 -21.67
CA ALA A 251 8.35 -18.78 -21.41
C ALA A 251 8.53 -19.02 -19.92
N ALA A 252 8.91 -18.00 -19.14
CA ALA A 252 8.99 -18.10 -17.68
C ALA A 252 7.62 -18.40 -17.05
N TRP A 253 6.56 -17.79 -17.57
CA TRP A 253 5.18 -18.02 -17.15
C TRP A 253 4.69 -19.44 -17.48
N TYR A 254 4.91 -19.91 -18.71
CA TYR A 254 4.49 -21.25 -19.14
C TYR A 254 5.38 -22.38 -18.58
N GLY A 255 6.63 -22.07 -18.20
CA GLY A 255 7.56 -22.99 -17.56
C GLY A 255 7.20 -23.35 -16.12
N TRP A 256 6.23 -22.64 -15.53
CA TRP A 256 5.63 -22.94 -14.22
C TRP A 256 4.59 -24.09 -14.30
N ARG A 257 4.91 -25.15 -15.05
CA ARG A 257 4.14 -26.39 -15.17
C ARG A 257 4.78 -27.53 -14.37
#